data_AF-A0A8K0P5Z5-F1
#
_entry.id   AF-A0A8K0P5Z5-F1
#
_cell.length_a   1.000
_cell.length_b   1.000
_cell.length_c   1.000
_cell.angle_alpha   90.00
_cell.angle_beta   90.00
_cell.angle_gamma   90.00
#
_symmetry.space_group_name_H-M   'P 1'
#
loop_
_entity.id
_entity.type
_entity.pdbx_description
1 polymer ?
#
loop_
_entity_poly.entity_id
_entity_poly.type
_entity_poly.pdbx_seq_one_letter_code
_entity_poly.pdbx_strand_id
1 'polypeptide(L)'
;MAAGSSLWLISSFILLCIVSSALTYTAYDIASDRVCSSISKRELSLSMSRPILVRDTGRLLSRWPGIKYFRCKWEVESKGHGTGVVGVIQLLKFRRSGYSECADFVEFKEDKESTPGPRLCGAMIFGHYVSNNGSLMIMPPVMPSPVPPTPPPPARSIISTIFNRQKNQWAGLVSRGSSIDPKGELKTTVYVEAKPLRKDETLELAIVFSGFV
;
A
#
# COMPACT_ATOMS: atom_id res chain seq x y z
N MET A 1 -41.80 2.98 39.21
CA MET A 1 -41.09 3.97 38.37
C MET A 1 -39.69 3.44 38.09
N ALA A 2 -39.49 2.75 36.97
CA ALA A 2 -38.17 2.25 36.53
C ALA A 2 -38.23 1.99 35.02
N ALA A 3 -38.21 3.05 34.21
CA ALA A 3 -38.31 2.96 32.75
C ALA A 3 -37.24 3.81 32.01
N GLY A 4 -36.17 4.22 32.70
CA GLY A 4 -35.17 5.15 32.16
C GLY A 4 -33.82 4.56 31.73
N SER A 5 -33.54 3.29 32.04
CA SER A 5 -32.20 2.70 31.86
C SER A 5 -31.97 1.98 30.52
N SER A 6 -33.03 1.63 29.79
CA SER A 6 -32.92 0.88 28.53
C SER A 6 -32.47 1.75 27.34
N LEU A 7 -32.86 3.03 27.31
CA LEU A 7 -32.55 3.95 26.21
C LEU A 7 -31.05 4.29 26.10
N TRP A 8 -30.33 4.36 27.22
CA TRP A 8 -28.89 4.63 27.25
C TRP A 8 -28.07 3.48 26.67
N LEU A 9 -28.46 2.24 26.96
CA LEU A 9 -27.78 1.05 26.44
C LEU A 9 -27.95 0.93 24.93
N ILE A 10 -29.16 1.21 24.42
CA ILE A 10 -29.44 1.17 22.98
C ILE A 10 -28.64 2.24 22.24
N SER A 11 -28.59 3.47 22.77
CA SER A 11 -27.83 4.57 22.16
C SER A 11 -26.32 4.28 22.13
N SER A 12 -25.76 3.75 23.21
CA SER A 12 -24.34 3.37 23.25
C SER A 12 -24.02 2.23 22.29
N PHE A 13 -24.93 1.26 22.12
CA PHE A 13 -24.74 0.14 21.20
C PHE A 13 -24.76 0.61 19.74
N ILE A 14 -25.68 1.51 19.39
CA ILE A 14 -25.75 2.09 18.04
C ILE A 14 -24.48 2.90 17.75
N LEU A 15 -24.00 3.71 18.69
CA LEU A 15 -22.75 4.48 18.51
C LEU A 15 -21.53 3.56 18.34
N LEU A 16 -21.45 2.46 19.10
CA LEU A 16 -20.39 1.45 18.98
C LEU A 16 -20.42 0.75 17.61
N CYS A 17 -21.62 0.42 17.10
CA CYS A 17 -21.79 -0.14 15.76
C CYS A 17 -21.38 0.84 14.66
N ILE A 18 -21.69 2.13 14.80
CA ILE A 18 -21.34 3.17 13.81
C ILE A 18 -19.82 3.38 13.77
N VAL A 19 -19.12 3.41 14.91
CA VAL A 19 -17.65 3.56 14.98
C VAL A 19 -16.92 2.32 14.44
N SER A 20 -17.54 1.14 14.50
CA SER A 20 -16.97 -0.10 13.93
C SER A 20 -17.03 -0.18 12.40
N SER A 21 -17.62 0.81 11.72
CA SER A 21 -17.56 0.96 10.24
C SER A 21 -16.17 1.40 9.76
N ALA A 22 -15.12 1.11 10.53
CA ALA A 22 -13.75 1.40 10.18
C ALA A 22 -13.41 0.74 8.84
N LEU A 23 -12.85 1.54 7.93
CA LEU A 23 -12.45 1.19 6.57
C LEU A 23 -11.82 -0.22 6.50
N THR A 24 -12.61 -1.21 6.12
CA THR A 24 -12.11 -2.57 5.92
C THR A 24 -11.50 -2.67 4.53
N TYR A 25 -10.19 -2.95 4.47
CA TYR A 25 -9.53 -3.31 3.23
C TYR A 25 -10.10 -4.60 2.65
N THR A 26 -10.18 -4.69 1.32
CA THR A 26 -10.32 -6.01 0.67
C THR A 26 -8.92 -6.62 0.55
N ALA A 27 -8.63 -7.61 1.40
CA ALA A 27 -7.32 -8.25 1.44
C ALA A 27 -7.24 -9.45 0.47
N TYR A 28 -6.18 -9.49 -0.32
CA TYR A 28 -5.81 -10.62 -1.17
C TYR A 28 -4.43 -11.13 -0.81
N ASP A 29 -4.28 -12.45 -0.86
CA ASP A 29 -2.98 -13.10 -0.84
C ASP A 29 -2.35 -13.00 -2.24
N ILE A 30 -1.06 -12.67 -2.33
CA ILE A 30 -0.33 -12.69 -3.59
C ILE A 30 -0.30 -14.09 -4.22
N ALA A 31 -0.41 -15.15 -3.43
CA ALA A 31 -0.51 -16.52 -3.96
C ALA A 31 -1.90 -16.86 -4.52
N SER A 32 -2.90 -16.00 -4.31
CA SER A 32 -4.25 -16.24 -4.82
C SER A 32 -4.30 -16.11 -6.35
N ASP A 33 -5.04 -17.00 -7.00
CA ASP A 33 -5.29 -16.93 -8.44
C ASP A 33 -5.89 -15.59 -8.89
N ARG A 34 -6.55 -14.84 -7.99
CA ARG A 34 -7.10 -13.51 -8.29
C ARG A 34 -6.00 -12.46 -8.50
N VAL A 35 -4.88 -12.58 -7.82
CA VAL A 35 -3.72 -11.68 -7.95
C VAL A 35 -2.72 -12.28 -8.93
N CYS A 36 -2.38 -13.55 -8.75
CA CYS A 36 -1.34 -14.23 -9.50
C CYS A 36 -1.89 -15.44 -10.23
N SER A 37 -2.07 -15.33 -11.54
CA SER A 37 -2.47 -16.44 -12.38
C SER A 37 -1.51 -16.65 -13.52
N SER A 38 -1.20 -17.92 -13.79
CA SER A 38 -0.40 -18.34 -14.93
C SER A 38 -1.20 -18.33 -16.25
N ILE A 39 -2.54 -18.28 -16.19
CA ILE A 39 -3.40 -18.59 -17.34
C ILE A 39 -4.02 -17.32 -17.96
N SER A 40 -4.34 -16.30 -17.16
CA SER A 40 -5.08 -15.13 -17.64
C SER A 40 -4.55 -13.83 -17.05
N LYS A 41 -4.69 -12.72 -17.79
CA LYS A 41 -4.52 -11.37 -17.26
C LYS A 41 -5.43 -11.22 -16.02
N ARG A 42 -4.90 -10.64 -14.95
CA ARG A 42 -5.63 -10.40 -13.70
C ARG A 42 -5.82 -8.92 -13.47
N GLU A 43 -7.04 -8.59 -13.12
CA GLU A 43 -7.51 -7.23 -12.89
C GLU A 43 -8.24 -7.21 -11.55
N LEU A 44 -7.80 -6.32 -10.67
CA LEU A 44 -8.39 -6.05 -9.38
C LEU A 44 -9.13 -4.73 -9.49
N SER A 45 -10.45 -4.79 -9.35
CA SER A 45 -11.26 -3.60 -9.48
C SER A 45 -11.41 -2.89 -8.12
N LEU A 46 -10.96 -1.64 -8.05
CA LEU A 46 -11.15 -0.77 -6.91
C LEU A 46 -12.58 -0.22 -6.89
N SER A 47 -13.21 -0.35 -5.73
CA SER A 47 -14.35 0.50 -5.38
C SER A 47 -13.80 1.72 -4.64
N MET A 48 -14.31 2.91 -4.96
CA MET A 48 -13.97 4.18 -4.27
C MET A 48 -14.10 4.10 -2.75
N SER A 49 -14.94 3.19 -2.23
CA SER A 49 -15.19 3.04 -0.80
C SER A 49 -14.28 2.02 -0.10
N ARG A 50 -13.51 1.22 -0.84
CA ARG A 50 -12.77 0.07 -0.27
C ARG A 50 -11.40 -0.09 -0.92
N PRO A 51 -10.32 0.30 -0.22
CA PRO A 51 -8.98 0.06 -0.70
C PRO A 51 -8.68 -1.46 -0.72
N ILE A 52 -7.74 -1.84 -1.57
CA ILE A 52 -7.30 -3.23 -1.74
C ILE A 52 -5.95 -3.41 -1.07
N LEU A 53 -5.77 -4.48 -0.29
CA LEU A 53 -4.48 -4.88 0.28
C LEU A 53 -4.02 -6.17 -0.40
N VAL A 54 -2.90 -6.14 -1.11
CA VAL A 54 -2.23 -7.34 -1.62
C VAL A 54 -1.03 -7.63 -0.73
N ARG A 55 -0.96 -8.81 -0.13
CA ARG A 55 0.17 -9.20 0.74
C ARG A 55 0.56 -10.66 0.58
N ASP A 56 1.81 -10.99 0.91
CA ASP A 56 2.17 -12.38 1.16
C ASP A 56 1.72 -12.77 2.57
N THR A 57 1.03 -13.91 2.71
CA THR A 57 0.61 -14.44 4.01
C THR A 57 1.66 -15.35 4.65
N GLY A 58 2.91 -15.28 4.18
CA GLY A 58 4.01 -16.10 4.64
C GLY A 58 3.97 -17.53 4.11
N ARG A 59 3.29 -17.77 2.98
CA ARG A 59 3.21 -19.09 2.35
C ARG A 59 4.09 -19.19 1.11
N LEU A 60 4.18 -18.12 0.33
CA LEU A 60 4.86 -18.14 -0.96
C LEU A 60 6.26 -17.55 -0.88
N LEU A 61 6.38 -16.34 -0.32
CA LEU A 61 7.64 -15.59 -0.35
C LEU A 61 8.56 -15.95 0.82
N SER A 62 8.02 -16.12 2.03
CA SER A 62 8.80 -16.43 3.24
C SER A 62 9.59 -17.75 3.19
N ARG A 63 9.16 -18.71 2.36
CA ARG A 63 9.77 -20.05 2.22
C ARG A 63 10.21 -20.31 0.78
N TRP A 64 10.63 -19.25 0.09
CA TRP A 64 10.95 -19.32 -1.31
C TRP A 64 12.06 -20.36 -1.60
N PRO A 65 11.76 -21.45 -2.33
CA PRO A 65 12.71 -22.54 -2.51
C PRO A 65 13.75 -22.23 -3.59
N GLY A 66 13.54 -21.18 -4.38
CA GLY A 66 14.48 -20.77 -5.43
C GLY A 66 14.57 -21.71 -6.63
N ILE A 67 13.62 -22.63 -6.82
CA ILE A 67 13.69 -23.63 -7.90
C ILE A 67 13.43 -23.01 -9.28
N LYS A 68 12.51 -22.04 -9.37
CA LYS A 68 12.12 -21.34 -10.60
C LYS A 68 11.91 -19.87 -10.28
N TYR A 69 11.96 -18.99 -11.27
CA TYR A 69 11.62 -17.58 -11.05
C TYR A 69 10.13 -17.45 -10.70
N PHE A 70 9.80 -16.53 -9.80
CA PHE A 70 8.42 -16.10 -9.61
C PHE A 70 8.23 -14.77 -10.31
N ARG A 71 7.22 -14.69 -11.18
CA ARG A 71 6.82 -13.46 -11.82
C ARG A 71 5.32 -13.35 -11.77
N CYS A 72 4.85 -12.40 -10.98
CA CYS A 72 3.45 -12.11 -10.81
C CYS A 72 3.11 -10.77 -11.44
N LYS A 73 2.01 -10.70 -12.18
CA LYS A 73 1.52 -9.46 -12.78
C LYS A 73 0.03 -9.35 -12.54
N TRP A 74 -0.39 -8.19 -12.05
CA TRP A 74 -1.79 -7.83 -11.97
C TRP A 74 -1.97 -6.35 -12.25
N GLU A 75 -3.21 -5.99 -12.55
CA GLU A 75 -3.63 -4.63 -12.82
C GLU A 75 -4.67 -4.23 -11.79
N VAL A 76 -4.66 -2.95 -11.40
CA VAL A 76 -5.65 -2.39 -10.50
C VAL A 76 -6.34 -1.24 -11.21
N GLU A 77 -7.66 -1.34 -11.37
CA GLU A 77 -8.46 -0.35 -12.08
C GLU A 77 -9.48 0.33 -11.14
N SER A 78 -9.59 1.65 -11.19
CA SER A 78 -10.63 2.40 -10.49
C SER A 78 -11.92 2.47 -11.31
N LYS A 79 -13.02 2.00 -10.72
CA LYS A 79 -14.37 2.13 -11.29
C LYS A 79 -14.89 3.55 -11.11
N GLY A 80 -14.48 4.48 -11.97
CA GLY A 80 -15.00 5.85 -11.95
C GLY A 80 -14.37 6.74 -13.01
N HIS A 81 -15.18 7.48 -13.75
CA HIS A 81 -14.68 8.43 -14.75
C HIS A 81 -13.93 9.56 -14.04
N GLY A 82 -12.70 9.84 -14.46
CA GLY A 82 -11.85 10.87 -13.84
C GLY A 82 -11.31 10.49 -12.45
N THR A 83 -11.32 9.21 -12.10
CA THR A 83 -10.70 8.72 -10.85
C THR A 83 -9.34 8.10 -11.13
N GLY A 84 -8.37 8.39 -10.28
CA GLY A 84 -7.02 7.81 -10.34
C GLY A 84 -6.83 6.66 -9.37
N VAL A 85 -5.72 5.94 -9.50
CA VAL A 85 -5.28 4.88 -8.57
C VAL A 85 -3.93 5.23 -7.98
N VAL A 86 -3.82 5.07 -6.66
CA VAL A 86 -2.54 5.11 -5.95
C VAL A 86 -2.22 3.73 -5.38
N GLY A 87 -1.01 3.24 -5.66
CA GLY A 87 -0.42 2.05 -5.05
C GLY A 87 0.66 2.45 -4.05
N VAL A 88 0.65 1.85 -2.87
CA VAL A 88 1.57 2.15 -1.76
C VAL A 88 2.11 0.86 -1.19
N ILE A 89 3.42 0.69 -1.25
CA ILE A 89 4.11 -0.40 -0.58
C ILE A 89 4.13 -0.11 0.92
N GLN A 90 3.42 -0.89 1.73
CA GLN A 90 3.44 -0.80 3.18
C GLN A 90 4.64 -1.55 3.78
N LEU A 91 4.97 -2.69 3.20
CA LEU A 91 6.03 -3.59 3.67
C LEU A 91 6.71 -4.20 2.46
N LEU A 92 8.04 -4.15 2.46
CA LEU A 92 8.88 -4.78 1.44
C LEU A 92 10.15 -5.27 2.11
N LYS A 93 10.48 -6.55 1.93
CA LYS A 93 11.81 -7.09 2.28
C LYS A 93 12.28 -7.96 1.13
N PHE A 94 12.96 -7.37 0.15
CA PHE A 94 13.35 -8.04 -1.09
C PHE A 94 14.87 -8.00 -1.26
N ARG A 95 15.49 -9.03 -1.85
CA ARG A 95 16.96 -9.12 -1.95
C ARG A 95 17.51 -8.13 -2.97
N ARG A 96 18.74 -7.66 -2.69
CA ARG A 96 19.55 -6.87 -3.62
C ARG A 96 20.63 -7.74 -4.25
N SER A 97 20.94 -7.48 -5.52
CA SER A 97 22.07 -8.13 -6.22
C SER A 97 23.37 -7.30 -6.14
N GLY A 98 23.32 -6.11 -5.55
CA GLY A 98 24.45 -5.18 -5.41
C GLY A 98 24.05 -3.91 -4.67
N TYR A 99 24.82 -2.83 -4.82
CA TYR A 99 24.53 -1.54 -4.16
C TYR A 99 23.20 -0.91 -4.63
N SER A 100 22.96 -0.93 -5.94
CA SER A 100 21.78 -0.31 -6.58
C SER A 100 20.87 -1.30 -7.31
N GLU A 101 21.27 -2.57 -7.42
CA GLU A 101 20.56 -3.56 -8.23
C GLU A 101 19.63 -4.44 -7.38
N CYS A 102 18.42 -4.70 -7.88
CA CYS A 102 17.43 -5.55 -7.24
C CYS A 102 17.49 -6.96 -7.81
N ALA A 103 17.69 -7.96 -6.94
CA ALA A 103 17.57 -9.37 -7.31
C ALA A 103 16.08 -9.76 -7.38
N ASP A 104 15.34 -9.37 -6.34
CA ASP A 104 13.88 -9.44 -6.30
C ASP A 104 13.35 -8.01 -6.32
N PHE A 105 12.24 -7.74 -7.01
CA PHE A 105 11.68 -6.39 -7.05
C PHE A 105 10.16 -6.33 -7.16
N VAL A 106 9.63 -5.16 -6.77
CA VAL A 106 8.29 -4.70 -7.15
C VAL A 106 8.44 -3.56 -8.15
N GLU A 107 7.63 -3.56 -9.19
CA GLU A 107 7.59 -2.53 -10.22
C GLU A 107 6.14 -2.07 -10.41
N PHE A 108 5.91 -0.76 -10.33
CA PHE A 108 4.65 -0.14 -10.72
C PHE A 108 4.79 0.43 -12.13
N LYS A 109 3.74 0.31 -12.93
CA LYS A 109 3.74 0.77 -14.31
C LYS A 109 2.36 1.29 -14.71
N GLU A 110 2.33 2.42 -15.39
CA GLU A 110 1.11 2.96 -16.00
C GLU A 110 0.72 2.09 -17.22
N ASP A 111 -0.58 1.85 -17.44
CA ASP A 111 -1.07 0.86 -18.44
C ASP A 111 -0.43 1.03 -19.83
N LYS A 112 -0.19 2.29 -20.24
CA LYS A 112 0.22 2.68 -21.60
C LYS A 112 1.69 2.98 -21.77
N GLU A 113 2.51 2.91 -20.72
CA GLU A 113 3.94 3.13 -20.87
C GLU A 113 4.60 1.90 -21.51
N SER A 114 5.52 2.10 -22.46
CA SER A 114 6.34 1.00 -22.99
C SER A 114 7.57 0.77 -22.12
N THR A 115 8.07 1.83 -21.48
CA THR A 115 9.19 1.85 -20.54
C THR A 115 8.90 1.04 -19.28
N PRO A 116 9.88 0.30 -18.75
CA PRO A 116 9.78 -0.30 -17.42
C PRO A 116 9.69 0.78 -16.35
N GLY A 117 8.88 0.55 -15.32
CA GLY A 117 8.85 1.41 -14.15
C GLY A 117 10.09 1.27 -13.26
N PRO A 118 10.23 2.10 -12.22
CA PRO A 118 11.29 1.94 -11.24
C PRO A 118 11.14 0.61 -10.49
N ARG A 119 12.25 -0.10 -10.31
CA ARG A 119 12.32 -1.35 -9.53
C ARG A 119 12.62 -1.04 -8.06
N LEU A 120 11.76 -1.54 -7.18
CA LEU A 120 11.83 -1.30 -5.74
C LEU A 120 12.22 -2.60 -5.01
N CYS A 121 13.23 -2.53 -4.15
CA CYS A 121 13.75 -3.67 -3.37
C CYS A 121 14.52 -3.21 -2.12
N GLY A 122 14.95 -4.18 -1.30
CA GLY A 122 15.52 -3.95 0.03
C GLY A 122 14.45 -4.02 1.12
N ALA A 123 14.80 -3.56 2.32
CA ALA A 123 13.88 -3.46 3.45
C ALA A 123 13.23 -2.08 3.49
N MET A 124 11.91 -2.03 3.38
CA MET A 124 11.09 -0.83 3.52
C MET A 124 9.86 -1.14 4.38
N ILE A 125 9.59 -0.29 5.36
CA ILE A 125 8.40 -0.36 6.21
C ILE A 125 7.80 1.04 6.23
N PHE A 126 6.64 1.22 5.61
CA PHE A 126 5.91 2.48 5.68
C PHE A 126 4.87 2.39 6.79
N GLY A 127 4.98 3.29 7.77
CA GLY A 127 3.98 3.45 8.81
C GLY A 127 2.74 4.14 8.26
N HIS A 128 1.57 3.56 8.52
CA HIS A 128 0.29 4.22 8.24
C HIS A 128 -0.02 5.25 9.33
N TYR A 129 -0.31 6.49 8.94
CA TYR A 129 -0.98 7.44 9.81
C TYR A 129 -2.28 7.89 9.13
N VAL A 130 -3.42 7.53 9.71
CA VAL A 130 -4.71 8.09 9.31
C VAL A 130 -4.87 9.37 10.09
N SER A 131 -4.90 10.52 9.40
CA SER A 131 -5.18 11.79 10.04
C SER A 131 -6.62 11.81 10.56
N ASN A 132 -6.88 12.56 11.64
CA ASN A 132 -8.19 12.65 12.30
C ASN A 132 -9.34 13.15 11.38
N ASN A 133 -9.02 13.60 10.17
CA ASN A 133 -9.98 14.02 9.13
C ASN A 133 -10.25 12.94 8.06
N GLY A 134 -9.77 11.70 8.25
CA GLY A 134 -9.98 10.61 7.31
C GLY A 134 -9.10 10.64 6.05
N SER A 135 -8.18 11.61 5.94
CA SER A 135 -7.19 11.62 4.86
C SER A 135 -6.07 10.63 5.17
N LEU A 136 -5.80 9.73 4.21
CA LEU A 136 -4.65 8.83 4.26
C LEU A 136 -3.37 9.65 4.08
N MET A 137 -2.51 9.67 5.10
CA MET A 137 -1.18 10.26 5.00
C MET A 137 -0.14 9.14 5.05
N ILE A 138 0.59 8.98 3.96
CA ILE A 138 1.74 8.07 3.90
C ILE A 138 2.91 8.83 4.50
N MET A 139 3.35 8.45 5.70
CA MET A 139 4.58 9.01 6.26
C MET A 139 5.78 8.21 5.76
N PRO A 140 6.93 8.85 5.47
CA PRO A 140 8.16 8.12 5.24
C PRO A 140 8.49 7.20 6.42
N PRO A 141 9.22 6.10 6.20
CA PRO A 141 9.80 5.33 7.29
C PRO A 141 10.54 6.26 8.25
N VAL A 142 10.13 6.24 9.52
CA VAL A 142 10.91 6.87 10.59
C VAL A 142 12.17 6.02 10.76
N MET A 143 13.25 6.38 10.06
CA MET A 143 14.56 5.88 10.45
C MET A 143 14.85 6.42 11.86
N PRO A 144 15.39 5.62 12.79
CA PRO A 144 15.78 6.11 14.10
C PRO A 144 16.85 7.18 13.90
N SER A 145 16.43 8.44 13.96
CA SER A 145 17.33 9.59 13.97
C SER A 145 17.87 9.75 15.40
N PRO A 146 19.18 9.95 15.60
CA PRO A 146 19.77 10.14 16.91
C PRO A 146 19.48 11.54 17.52
N VAL A 147 18.52 12.29 16.99
CA VAL A 147 18.28 13.69 17.38
C VAL A 147 17.15 13.79 18.41
N PRO A 148 17.33 14.52 19.54
CA PRO A 148 16.30 14.70 20.56
C PRO A 148 15.07 15.45 20.03
N PRO A 149 13.86 15.17 20.55
CA PRO A 149 12.63 15.79 20.07
C PRO A 149 12.53 17.27 20.48
N THR A 150 12.41 18.16 19.50
CA THR A 150 11.95 19.55 19.70
C THR A 150 10.43 19.64 19.76
N PRO A 151 9.85 20.56 20.57
CA PRO A 151 8.41 20.68 20.76
C PRO A 151 7.70 21.20 19.48
N PRO A 152 6.46 20.73 19.20
CA PRO A 152 5.72 21.12 18.02
C PRO A 152 5.13 22.55 18.15
N PRO A 153 5.07 23.32 17.05
CA PRO A 153 4.40 24.62 17.03
C PRO A 153 2.87 24.51 17.07
N PRO A 154 2.15 25.56 17.54
CA PRO A 154 0.70 25.53 17.72
C PRO A 154 -0.07 25.52 16.39
N ALA A 155 -1.14 24.73 16.35
CA ALA A 155 -1.94 24.46 15.17
C ALA A 155 -2.91 25.61 14.83
N ARG A 156 -2.74 26.23 13.65
CA ARG A 156 -3.79 27.01 12.97
C ARG A 156 -3.89 26.59 11.50
N SER A 157 -5.09 26.14 11.14
CA SER A 157 -5.73 26.02 9.81
C SER A 157 -4.84 26.21 8.57
N ILE A 158 -4.39 25.10 7.96
CA ILE A 158 -3.83 25.07 6.61
C ILE A 158 -4.33 23.78 5.93
N ILE A 159 -5.45 23.82 5.20
CA ILE A 159 -5.93 22.66 4.43
C ILE A 159 -5.89 22.94 2.92
N SER A 160 -6.10 24.18 2.45
CA SER A 160 -6.06 24.49 1.02
C SER A 160 -4.65 24.79 0.47
N THR A 161 -3.70 25.20 1.31
CA THR A 161 -2.33 25.51 0.87
C THR A 161 -1.43 24.28 0.81
N ILE A 162 -1.83 23.17 1.44
CA ILE A 162 -1.03 21.94 1.51
C ILE A 162 -0.97 21.28 0.13
N PHE A 163 -2.09 21.09 -0.58
CA PHE A 163 -2.08 20.39 -1.87
C PHE A 163 -1.21 21.04 -2.96
N ASN A 164 -1.22 22.38 -3.08
CA ASN A 164 -0.44 23.08 -4.10
C ASN A 164 1.04 23.29 -3.72
N ARG A 165 1.39 23.42 -2.43
CA ARG A 165 2.82 23.43 -2.01
C ARG A 165 3.43 22.03 -1.96
N GLN A 166 2.62 20.99 -1.74
CA GLN A 166 3.10 19.63 -1.60
C GLN A 166 3.46 18.95 -2.92
N LYS A 167 2.94 19.37 -4.08
CA LYS A 167 3.35 18.80 -5.38
C LYS A 167 4.88 18.80 -5.60
N ASN A 168 5.57 19.84 -5.12
CA ASN A 168 7.03 19.98 -5.29
C ASN A 168 7.83 19.31 -4.16
N GLN A 169 7.25 19.14 -2.98
CA GLN A 169 7.91 18.52 -1.82
C GLN A 169 7.67 17.00 -1.74
N TRP A 170 6.60 16.51 -2.38
CA TRP A 170 6.24 15.09 -2.47
C TRP A 170 6.88 14.39 -3.66
N ALA A 171 7.33 15.14 -4.67
CA ALA A 171 8.14 14.60 -5.76
C ALA A 171 9.42 13.88 -5.26
N GLY A 172 9.90 14.13 -4.04
CA GLY A 172 11.04 13.41 -3.44
C GLY A 172 10.67 12.24 -2.52
N LEU A 173 9.47 12.24 -1.93
CA LEU A 173 9.03 11.27 -0.90
C LEU A 173 8.07 10.21 -1.45
N VAL A 174 7.27 10.55 -2.46
CA VAL A 174 6.46 9.62 -3.27
C VAL A 174 7.36 8.69 -4.08
N SER A 175 8.64 9.04 -4.28
CA SER A 175 9.56 8.34 -5.19
C SER A 175 10.09 6.99 -4.73
N ARG A 176 9.90 6.53 -3.49
CA ARG A 176 10.56 5.28 -3.03
C ARG A 176 9.65 4.08 -2.80
N GLY A 177 8.33 4.25 -2.74
CA GLY A 177 7.42 3.17 -2.38
C GLY A 177 5.99 3.33 -2.85
N SER A 178 5.70 4.37 -3.64
CA SER A 178 4.35 4.64 -4.12
C SER A 178 4.34 4.98 -5.60
N SER A 179 3.23 4.69 -6.25
CA SER A 179 2.97 5.09 -7.63
C SER A 179 1.52 5.58 -7.75
N ILE A 180 1.30 6.53 -8.64
CA ILE A 180 0.01 7.19 -8.86
C ILE A 180 -0.25 7.17 -10.37
N ASP A 181 -1.36 6.57 -10.80
CA ASP A 181 -1.86 6.73 -12.17
C ASP A 181 -3.17 7.54 -12.14
N PRO A 182 -3.18 8.78 -12.68
CA PRO A 182 -4.37 9.62 -12.72
C PRO A 182 -5.46 9.12 -13.69
N LYS A 183 -5.14 8.18 -14.58
CA LYS A 183 -6.11 7.56 -15.50
C LYS A 183 -6.88 6.41 -14.87
N GLY A 184 -6.48 6.00 -13.66
CA GLY A 184 -7.20 5.00 -12.90
C GLY A 184 -6.73 3.57 -13.13
N GLU A 185 -5.59 3.33 -13.80
CA GLU A 185 -5.08 1.99 -14.12
C GLU A 185 -3.63 1.84 -13.64
N LEU A 186 -3.35 0.94 -12.69
CA LEU A 186 -2.00 0.73 -12.19
C LEU A 186 -1.59 -0.74 -12.33
N LYS A 187 -0.60 -1.02 -13.18
CA LYS A 187 0.00 -2.35 -13.30
C LYS A 187 1.06 -2.54 -12.24
N THR A 188 1.02 -3.70 -11.58
CA THR A 188 2.02 -4.08 -10.59
C THR A 188 2.66 -5.40 -11.00
N THR A 189 3.99 -5.43 -10.99
CA THR A 189 4.78 -6.65 -11.22
C THR A 189 5.59 -6.96 -9.98
N VAL A 190 5.53 -8.20 -9.51
CA VAL A 190 6.41 -8.74 -8.49
C VAL A 190 7.30 -9.79 -9.13
N TYR A 191 8.60 -9.68 -8.93
CA TYR A 191 9.59 -10.62 -9.44
C TYR A 191 10.48 -11.11 -8.29
N VAL A 192 10.72 -12.41 -8.24
CA VAL A 192 11.65 -13.06 -7.31
C VAL A 192 12.55 -14.01 -8.09
N GLU A 193 13.85 -13.88 -7.87
CA GLU A 193 14.88 -14.65 -8.56
C GLU A 193 14.82 -16.15 -8.19
N ALA A 194 15.18 -17.01 -9.15
CA ALA A 194 15.34 -18.46 -8.96
C ALA A 194 16.59 -18.81 -8.13
N LYS A 195 16.67 -18.28 -6.91
CA LYS A 195 17.73 -18.56 -5.94
C LYS A 195 17.10 -18.82 -4.57
N PRO A 196 17.49 -19.90 -3.86
CA PRO A 196 16.98 -20.16 -2.52
C PRO A 196 17.32 -19.00 -1.58
N LEU A 197 16.48 -18.82 -0.56
CA LEU A 197 16.79 -17.88 0.53
C LEU A 197 17.92 -18.45 1.40
N ARG A 198 18.80 -17.56 1.87
CA ARG A 198 19.71 -17.91 2.96
C ARG A 198 18.93 -18.13 4.26
N LYS A 199 19.58 -18.77 5.24
CA LYS A 199 18.94 -19.15 6.51
C LYS A 199 18.37 -17.95 7.30
N ASP A 200 18.92 -16.77 7.09
CA ASP A 200 18.58 -15.50 7.71
C ASP A 200 17.81 -14.55 6.78
N GLU A 201 17.56 -14.94 5.53
CA GLU A 201 16.81 -14.13 4.57
C GLU A 201 15.32 -14.47 4.63
N THR A 202 14.49 -13.42 4.62
CA THR A 202 13.04 -13.55 4.43
C THR A 202 12.59 -12.59 3.34
N LEU A 203 11.52 -12.99 2.65
CA LEU A 203 10.82 -12.12 1.71
C LEU A 203 9.45 -11.74 2.28
N GLU A 204 9.15 -10.45 2.28
CA GLU A 204 7.87 -9.92 2.76
C GLU A 204 7.35 -8.86 1.81
N LEU A 205 6.03 -8.84 1.61
CA LEU A 205 5.36 -7.86 0.77
C LEU A 205 3.96 -7.53 1.30
N ALA A 206 3.65 -6.24 1.37
CA ALA A 206 2.30 -5.72 1.49
C ALA A 206 2.16 -4.42 0.68
N ILE A 207 1.16 -4.36 -0.19
CA ILE A 207 0.85 -3.21 -1.06
C ILE A 207 -0.62 -2.86 -0.87
N VAL A 208 -0.91 -1.59 -0.62
CA VAL A 208 -2.27 -1.06 -0.59
C VAL A 208 -2.54 -0.25 -1.84
N PHE A 209 -3.71 -0.46 -2.44
CA PHE A 209 -4.22 0.32 -3.54
C PHE A 209 -5.48 1.07 -3.12
N SER A 210 -5.59 2.33 -3.52
CA SER A 210 -6.78 3.16 -3.28
C SER A 210 -7.11 3.98 -4.51
N GLY A 211 -8.41 4.21 -4.74
CA GLY A 211 -8.87 5.20 -5.71
C GLY A 211 -8.80 6.62 -5.14
N PHE A 212 -8.68 7.62 -6.00
CA PHE A 212 -8.81 9.05 -5.66
C PHE A 212 -9.53 9.83 -6.77
N VAL A 213 -10.07 11.01 -6.42
CA VAL A 213 -10.69 11.98 -7.35
C VAL A 213 -9.78 13.19 -7.47
#